data_AF-A0A0R3SYN8-F1
#
_entry.id   AF-A0A0R3SYN8-F1
#
_cell.length_a   1.000
_cell.length_b   1.000
_cell.length_c   1.000
_cell.angle_alpha   90.00
_cell.angle_beta   90.00
_cell.angle_gamma   90.00
#
_symmetry.space_group_name_H-M   'P 1'
#
loop_
_entity.id
_entity.type
_entity.pdbx_description
1 polymer ?
#
loop_
_entity_poly.entity_id
_entity_poly.type
_entity_poly.pdbx_seq_one_letter_code
_entity_poly.pdbx_strand_id
1 'polypeptide(L)'
;MFNGVSFPALKNDIILRACKGLPIPHAPVWIMRQAGRYLPEFQEVRKQNDFFEICRTPELACEVTLQPIKRFNLDAAIIFSDILVVPQVLGMEVTMAPGVGPYFPNPLSTTTDLSRLDQFPDVSASLDYVYKAITLTRHRLEGRVPLIGFAGAPWTLMTYMIEGGGSKTFAKSKKWLYAYPEDSHKLLDLLTRVVIDHLVNQVLAGAQLLQVSSDLNELTFVKT
;
A
#
# COMPACT_ATOMS: atom_id res chain seq x y z
N MET A 1 -13.37 -16.68 13.03
CA MET A 1 -12.80 -15.44 13.60
C MET A 1 -11.31 -15.67 13.73
N PHE A 2 -10.49 -15.07 12.88
CA PHE A 2 -9.04 -15.17 13.01
C PHE A 2 -8.59 -14.08 14.01
N ASN A 3 -7.91 -14.48 15.08
CA ASN A 3 -7.25 -13.66 16.13
C ASN A 3 -8.06 -13.00 17.26
N GLY A 4 -9.35 -13.29 17.48
CA GLY A 4 -10.04 -12.85 18.72
C GLY A 4 -10.19 -11.31 18.90
N VAL A 5 -9.71 -10.52 17.94
CA VAL A 5 -9.91 -9.06 17.89
C VAL A 5 -11.32 -8.81 17.37
N SER A 6 -12.18 -8.22 18.20
CA SER A 6 -13.53 -7.83 17.82
C SER A 6 -13.54 -6.40 17.30
N PHE A 7 -13.88 -6.21 16.03
CA PHE A 7 -14.02 -4.89 15.42
C PHE A 7 -15.46 -4.36 15.53
N PRO A 8 -15.66 -3.03 15.59
CA PRO A 8 -16.99 -2.44 15.50
C PRO A 8 -17.77 -2.89 14.25
N ALA A 9 -19.08 -3.13 14.42
CA ALA A 9 -19.96 -3.52 13.32
C ALA A 9 -20.06 -2.41 12.27
N LEU A 10 -20.00 -2.80 10.99
CA LEU A 10 -20.04 -1.88 9.86
C LEU A 10 -21.45 -1.26 9.71
N LYS A 11 -21.51 0.07 9.56
CA LYS A 11 -22.74 0.87 9.43
C LYS A 11 -23.01 1.26 7.98
N ASN A 12 -21.96 1.61 7.22
CA ASN A 12 -22.03 1.83 5.77
C ASN A 12 -21.20 0.76 5.07
N ASP A 13 -21.84 -0.13 4.31
CA ASP A 13 -21.21 -1.21 3.56
C ASP A 13 -21.35 -1.07 2.04
N ILE A 14 -21.83 0.08 1.54
CA ILE A 14 -22.30 0.19 0.15
C ILE A 14 -21.19 -0.09 -0.87
N ILE A 15 -19.95 0.29 -0.60
CA ILE A 15 -18.83 -0.01 -1.49
C ILE A 15 -18.50 -1.51 -1.52
N LEU A 16 -18.63 -2.21 -0.39
CA LEU A 16 -18.44 -3.66 -0.34
C LEU A 16 -19.55 -4.37 -1.12
N ARG A 17 -20.78 -3.85 -1.07
CA ARG A 17 -21.91 -4.37 -1.88
C ARG A 17 -21.69 -4.10 -3.37
N ALA A 18 -21.24 -2.89 -3.72
CA ALA A 18 -20.90 -2.52 -5.09
C ALA A 18 -19.82 -3.44 -5.69
N CYS A 19 -18.73 -3.69 -4.96
CA CYS A 19 -17.66 -4.61 -5.38
C CYS A 19 -18.16 -6.06 -5.55
N LYS A 20 -19.26 -6.45 -4.89
CA LYS A 20 -19.90 -7.77 -5.03
C LYS A 20 -20.98 -7.80 -6.13
N GLY A 21 -21.20 -6.70 -6.86
CA GLY A 21 -22.26 -6.59 -7.85
C GLY A 21 -23.67 -6.62 -7.25
N LEU A 22 -23.82 -6.29 -5.96
CA LEU A 22 -25.11 -6.31 -5.26
C LEU A 22 -25.87 -4.98 -5.45
N PRO A 23 -27.22 -4.96 -5.31
CA PRO A 23 -28.02 -3.77 -5.49
C PRO A 23 -27.68 -2.61 -4.54
N ILE A 24 -27.33 -1.48 -5.15
CA ILE A 24 -27.00 -0.13 -4.67
C ILE A 24 -28.11 0.89 -4.30
N PRO A 25 -28.18 1.62 -3.16
CA PRO A 25 -29.04 2.80 -3.10
C PRO A 25 -28.47 4.00 -3.89
N HIS A 26 -27.15 4.08 -4.01
CA HIS A 26 -26.40 5.08 -4.77
C HIS A 26 -24.97 4.59 -5.04
N ALA A 27 -24.26 5.27 -5.94
CA ALA A 27 -22.87 4.93 -6.26
C ALA A 27 -21.92 5.33 -5.12
N PRO A 28 -21.08 4.43 -4.59
CA PRO A 28 -20.07 4.76 -3.58
C PRO A 28 -18.98 5.66 -4.15
N VAL A 29 -18.46 6.56 -3.33
CA VAL A 29 -17.32 7.40 -3.67
C VAL A 29 -16.22 7.33 -2.63
N TRP A 30 -14.99 7.13 -3.09
CA TRP A 30 -13.76 7.38 -2.36
C TRP A 30 -12.74 7.91 -3.36
N ILE A 31 -11.67 8.56 -2.90
CA ILE A 31 -10.73 9.24 -3.79
C ILE A 31 -9.32 8.72 -3.52
N MET A 32 -8.63 8.27 -4.57
CA MET A 32 -7.21 7.94 -4.47
C MET A 32 -6.43 9.16 -3.96
N ARG A 33 -5.57 8.94 -2.95
CA ARG A 33 -4.85 10.01 -2.23
C ARG A 33 -5.76 11.02 -1.50
N GLN A 34 -6.95 10.58 -1.04
CA GLN A 34 -7.82 11.38 -0.17
C GLN A 34 -7.12 11.88 1.11
N ALA A 35 -6.17 11.12 1.65
CA ALA A 35 -5.26 11.61 2.66
C ALA A 35 -3.99 12.12 1.97
N GLY A 36 -3.83 13.44 1.87
CA GLY A 36 -2.72 14.01 1.13
C GLY A 36 -2.58 15.53 1.18
N ARG A 37 -1.58 16.03 0.46
CA ARG A 37 -1.09 17.42 0.49
C ARG A 37 -2.13 18.50 0.21
N TYR A 38 -3.28 18.17 -0.36
CA TYR A 38 -4.36 19.16 -0.57
C TYR A 38 -5.09 19.52 0.74
N LEU A 39 -4.94 18.72 1.80
CA LEU A 39 -5.48 18.99 3.12
C LEU A 39 -4.47 19.80 3.96
N PRO A 40 -4.84 20.98 4.49
CA PRO A 40 -3.98 21.75 5.39
C PRO A 40 -3.50 20.95 6.60
N GLU A 41 -4.38 20.18 7.26
CA GLU A 41 -4.04 19.34 8.41
C GLU A 41 -3.08 18.21 8.07
N PHE A 42 -3.09 17.71 6.83
CA PHE A 42 -2.07 16.75 6.38
C PHE A 42 -0.70 17.42 6.26
N GLN A 43 -0.68 18.66 5.75
CA GLN A 43 0.57 19.42 5.65
C GLN A 43 1.14 19.73 7.03
N GLU A 44 0.31 20.03 8.04
CA GLU A 44 0.79 20.25 9.41
C GLU A 44 1.46 19.00 10.00
N VAL A 45 0.88 17.81 9.84
CA VAL A 45 1.52 16.56 10.26
C VAL A 45 2.85 16.33 9.52
N ARG A 46 2.88 16.61 8.20
CA ARG A 46 4.09 16.46 7.36
C ARG A 46 5.22 17.45 7.66
N LYS A 47 4.93 18.61 8.25
CA LYS A 47 5.97 19.57 8.66
C LYS A 47 6.79 19.05 9.85
N GLN A 48 6.19 18.20 10.67
CA GLN A 48 6.78 17.71 11.91
C GLN A 48 7.40 16.32 11.79
N ASN A 49 7.04 15.56 10.75
CA ASN A 49 7.39 14.16 10.62
C ASN A 49 7.79 13.83 9.18
N ASP A 50 8.78 12.98 8.99
CA ASP A 50 9.16 12.46 7.68
C ASP A 50 8.10 11.50 7.11
N PHE A 51 8.11 11.28 5.78
CA PHE A 51 7.03 10.52 5.13
C PHE A 51 6.97 9.07 5.63
N PHE A 52 8.12 8.40 5.66
CA PHE A 52 8.20 7.03 6.18
C PHE A 52 8.04 6.97 7.70
N GLU A 53 8.32 8.05 8.43
CA GLU A 53 8.01 8.13 9.86
C GLU A 53 6.50 8.10 10.10
N ILE A 54 5.72 8.85 9.32
CA ILE A 54 4.25 8.79 9.39
C ILE A 54 3.74 7.39 9.04
N CYS A 55 4.31 6.75 8.01
CA CYS A 55 3.94 5.37 7.65
C CYS A 55 4.29 4.36 8.76
N ARG A 56 5.40 4.56 9.48
CA ARG A 56 5.90 3.64 10.52
C ARG A 56 5.30 3.86 11.90
N THR A 57 4.61 4.97 12.11
CA THR A 57 3.95 5.30 13.39
C THR A 57 2.44 5.07 13.27
N PRO A 58 1.88 4.00 13.89
CA PRO A 58 0.47 3.64 13.75
C PRO A 58 -0.51 4.77 14.05
N GLU A 59 -0.22 5.58 15.07
CA GLU A 59 -1.05 6.70 15.50
C GLU A 59 -1.10 7.81 14.44
N LEU A 60 0.05 8.14 13.82
CA LEU A 60 0.13 9.14 12.76
C LEU A 60 -0.55 8.65 11.48
N ALA A 61 -0.30 7.40 11.07
CA ALA A 61 -0.98 6.79 9.92
C ALA A 61 -2.50 6.75 10.12
N CYS A 62 -2.97 6.40 11.31
CA CYS A 62 -4.38 6.43 11.68
C CYS A 62 -4.94 7.86 11.62
N GLU A 63 -4.27 8.83 12.23
CA GLU A 63 -4.69 10.23 12.24
C GLU A 63 -4.91 10.74 10.81
N VAL A 64 -3.89 10.59 9.97
CA VAL A 64 -3.88 11.00 8.57
C VAL A 64 -4.97 10.29 7.76
N THR A 65 -5.19 9.00 7.99
CA THR A 65 -6.25 8.23 7.31
C THR A 65 -7.65 8.79 7.61
N LEU A 66 -7.87 9.27 8.84
CA LEU A 66 -9.17 9.77 9.29
C LEU A 66 -9.45 11.21 8.86
N GLN A 67 -8.44 12.01 8.51
CA GLN A 67 -8.63 13.42 8.11
C GLN A 67 -9.68 13.62 7.00
N PRO A 68 -9.61 12.94 5.84
CA PRO A 68 -10.63 13.08 4.79
C PRO A 68 -12.01 12.57 5.22
N ILE A 69 -12.09 11.54 6.06
CA ILE A 69 -13.35 10.99 6.57
C ILE A 69 -14.05 11.97 7.53
N LYS A 70 -13.29 12.84 8.22
CA LYS A 70 -13.84 13.92 9.05
C LYS A 70 -14.40 15.08 8.20
N ARG A 71 -13.79 15.36 7.03
CA ARG A 71 -14.20 16.46 6.15
C ARG A 71 -15.33 16.11 5.18
N PHE A 72 -15.31 14.90 4.66
CA PHE A 72 -16.15 14.50 3.53
C PHE A 72 -16.93 13.23 3.87
N ASN A 73 -18.12 13.09 3.28
CA ASN A 73 -18.94 11.88 3.38
C ASN A 73 -18.50 10.86 2.32
N LEU A 74 -17.26 10.39 2.42
CA LEU A 74 -16.73 9.31 1.57
C LEU A 74 -17.25 7.96 2.06
N ASP A 75 -17.33 6.98 1.17
CA ASP A 75 -17.85 5.63 1.43
C ASP A 75 -16.76 4.60 1.78
N ALA A 76 -15.50 5.03 1.80
CA ALA A 76 -14.39 4.22 2.25
C ALA A 76 -13.24 5.08 2.80
N ALA A 77 -12.54 4.53 3.78
CA ALA A 77 -11.21 4.98 4.16
C ALA A 77 -10.17 4.09 3.47
N ILE A 78 -9.02 4.63 3.10
CA ILE A 78 -7.86 3.85 2.66
C ILE A 78 -6.71 4.10 3.63
N ILE A 79 -6.07 3.04 4.12
CA ILE A 79 -4.98 3.17 5.08
C ILE A 79 -3.86 4.03 4.50
N PHE A 80 -3.32 4.95 5.30
CA PHE A 80 -2.14 5.71 4.91
C PHE A 80 -0.89 4.84 5.06
N SER A 81 -0.32 4.45 3.93
CA SER A 81 0.94 3.70 3.81
C SER A 81 1.57 4.03 2.45
N ASP A 82 2.57 3.26 2.02
CA ASP A 82 3.19 3.39 0.70
C ASP A 82 3.46 2.02 0.07
N ILE A 83 3.40 1.91 -1.26
CA ILE A 83 3.67 0.63 -1.95
C ILE A 83 5.14 0.20 -1.80
N LEU A 84 6.06 1.15 -1.57
CA LEU A 84 7.50 0.90 -1.51
C LEU A 84 7.95 0.31 -0.18
N VAL A 85 7.04 0.11 0.78
CA VAL A 85 7.35 -0.67 1.99
C VAL A 85 7.71 -2.11 1.65
N VAL A 86 7.20 -2.67 0.55
CA VAL A 86 7.51 -4.05 0.10
C VAL A 86 8.98 -4.19 -0.33
N PRO A 87 9.52 -3.34 -1.24
CA PRO A 87 10.96 -3.28 -1.49
C PRO A 87 11.83 -3.06 -0.24
N GLN A 88 11.35 -2.27 0.74
CA GLN A 88 12.06 -2.11 2.02
C GLN A 88 12.18 -3.42 2.80
N VAL A 89 11.12 -4.25 2.82
CA VAL A 89 11.14 -5.59 3.43
C VAL A 89 12.18 -6.50 2.76
N LEU A 90 12.37 -6.36 1.44
CA LEU A 90 13.39 -7.10 0.69
C LEU A 90 14.82 -6.59 0.91
N GLY A 91 15.02 -5.60 1.79
CA GLY A 91 16.34 -5.05 2.13
C GLY A 91 16.78 -3.88 1.25
N MET A 92 15.89 -3.30 0.43
CA MET A 92 16.23 -2.11 -0.36
C MET A 92 15.97 -0.82 0.42
N GLU A 93 16.95 0.08 0.41
CA GLU A 93 16.78 1.42 0.96
C GLU A 93 15.91 2.29 0.03
N VAL A 94 14.95 3.00 0.63
CA VAL A 94 14.12 3.99 -0.07
C VAL A 94 14.20 5.31 0.66
N THR A 95 14.52 6.36 -0.08
CA THR A 95 14.59 7.73 0.43
C THR A 95 13.53 8.59 -0.25
N MET A 96 12.98 9.56 0.47
CA MET A 96 12.02 10.52 -0.08
C MET A 96 12.72 11.85 -0.37
N ALA A 97 12.87 12.22 -1.64
CA ALA A 97 13.44 13.51 -2.02
C ALA A 97 12.36 14.60 -2.10
N PRO A 98 12.53 15.77 -1.46
CA PRO A 98 11.59 16.88 -1.55
C PRO A 98 11.33 17.29 -3.00
N GLY A 99 10.06 17.32 -3.40
CA GLY A 99 9.64 17.73 -4.75
C GLY A 99 9.84 16.70 -5.86
N VAL A 100 10.61 15.63 -5.62
CA VAL A 100 10.91 14.59 -6.63
C VAL A 100 10.13 13.30 -6.36
N GLY A 101 9.95 12.92 -5.08
CA GLY A 101 9.29 11.68 -4.69
C GLY A 101 10.28 10.62 -4.21
N PRO A 102 9.84 9.36 -4.10
CA PRO A 102 10.68 8.29 -3.59
C PRO A 102 11.72 7.86 -4.63
N TYR A 103 12.93 7.56 -4.16
CA TYR A 103 13.99 6.98 -4.98
C TYR A 103 14.78 5.93 -4.19
N PHE A 104 15.42 5.03 -4.94
CA PHE A 104 16.32 4.02 -4.40
C PHE A 104 17.75 4.47 -4.68
N PRO A 105 18.58 4.75 -3.66
CA PRO A 105 19.99 5.12 -3.88
C PRO A 105 20.76 4.03 -4.63
N ASN A 106 20.41 2.77 -4.38
CA ASN A 106 21.02 1.59 -4.98
C ASN A 106 19.92 0.75 -5.69
N PRO A 107 19.51 1.10 -6.93
CA PRO A 107 18.55 0.30 -7.69
C PRO A 107 19.17 -1.01 -8.18
N LEU A 108 18.32 -1.95 -8.61
CA LEU A 108 18.75 -3.19 -9.28
C LEU A 108 19.17 -2.86 -10.71
N SER A 109 20.47 -2.92 -10.99
CA SER A 109 21.04 -2.59 -12.30
C SER A 109 21.32 -3.83 -13.13
N THR A 110 21.69 -4.93 -12.47
CA THR A 110 22.09 -6.21 -13.07
C THR A 110 21.41 -7.37 -12.38
N THR A 111 21.36 -8.53 -13.03
CA THR A 111 20.70 -9.73 -12.45
C THR A 111 21.44 -10.27 -11.22
N THR A 112 22.74 -10.02 -11.10
CA THR A 112 23.52 -10.36 -9.90
C THR A 112 23.06 -9.57 -8.68
N ASP A 113 22.45 -8.39 -8.86
CA ASP A 113 21.94 -7.59 -7.74
C ASP A 113 20.79 -8.29 -7.01
N LEU A 114 20.14 -9.30 -7.61
CA LEU A 114 19.10 -10.08 -6.93
C LEU A 114 19.62 -10.81 -5.69
N SER A 115 20.92 -11.15 -5.64
CA SER A 115 21.51 -11.88 -4.52
C SER A 115 21.58 -11.06 -3.23
N ARG A 116 21.40 -9.73 -3.28
CA ARG A 116 21.37 -8.87 -2.10
C ARG A 116 19.98 -8.72 -1.50
N LEU A 117 18.93 -9.18 -2.18
CA LEU A 117 17.56 -9.14 -1.68
C LEU A 117 17.34 -10.30 -0.70
N ASP A 118 16.60 -10.02 0.37
CA ASP A 118 16.13 -11.10 1.24
C ASP A 118 15.16 -12.00 0.47
N GLN A 119 15.51 -13.28 0.33
CA GLN A 119 14.70 -14.27 -0.39
C GLN A 119 13.57 -14.85 0.47
N PHE A 120 13.67 -14.70 1.80
CA PHE A 120 12.75 -15.27 2.78
C PHE A 120 12.48 -14.28 3.93
N PRO A 121 12.02 -13.05 3.64
CA PRO A 121 11.78 -12.06 4.67
C PRO A 121 10.60 -12.46 5.56
N ASP A 122 10.68 -12.14 6.85
CA ASP A 122 9.51 -12.19 7.74
C ASP A 122 8.63 -10.95 7.51
N VAL A 123 7.72 -11.06 6.53
CA VAL A 123 6.81 -9.98 6.12
C VAL A 123 5.90 -9.53 7.27
N SER A 124 5.56 -10.45 8.18
CA SER A 124 4.71 -10.14 9.33
C SER A 124 5.44 -9.24 10.31
N ALA A 125 6.68 -9.62 10.68
CA ALA A 125 7.49 -8.86 11.61
C ALA A 125 7.95 -7.52 11.01
N SER A 126 8.39 -7.52 9.74
CA SER A 126 8.93 -6.31 9.11
C SER A 126 7.88 -5.22 8.86
N LEU A 127 6.60 -5.59 8.66
CA LEU A 127 5.50 -4.66 8.40
C LEU A 127 4.47 -4.59 9.53
N ASP A 128 4.82 -5.05 10.74
CA ASP A 128 3.94 -5.04 11.92
C ASP A 128 3.35 -3.65 12.20
N TYR A 129 4.10 -2.59 11.95
CA TYR A 129 3.63 -1.20 12.07
C TYR A 129 2.43 -0.90 11.16
N VAL A 130 2.38 -1.46 9.95
CA VAL A 130 1.24 -1.30 9.01
C VAL A 130 0.01 -1.99 9.58
N TYR A 131 0.17 -3.20 10.10
CA TYR A 131 -0.94 -3.98 10.64
C TYR A 131 -1.49 -3.37 11.94
N LYS A 132 -0.61 -2.81 12.78
CA LYS A 132 -1.02 -2.00 13.93
C LYS A 132 -1.78 -0.75 13.51
N ALA A 133 -1.33 -0.05 12.47
CA ALA A 133 -2.03 1.12 11.92
C ALA A 133 -3.43 0.77 11.39
N ILE A 134 -3.56 -0.34 10.65
CA ILE A 134 -4.86 -0.85 10.16
C ILE A 134 -5.78 -1.19 11.32
N THR A 135 -5.29 -1.96 12.31
CA THR A 135 -6.08 -2.35 13.49
C THR A 135 -6.59 -1.11 14.23
N LEU A 136 -5.71 -0.17 14.54
CA LEU A 136 -6.05 1.08 15.22
C LEU A 136 -7.07 1.89 14.42
N THR A 137 -6.83 2.08 13.12
CA THR A 137 -7.72 2.83 12.23
C THR A 137 -9.10 2.17 12.15
N ARG A 138 -9.15 0.84 12.05
CA ARG A 138 -10.41 0.08 11.99
C ARG A 138 -11.24 0.25 13.25
N HIS A 139 -10.61 0.29 14.44
CA HIS A 139 -11.30 0.64 15.68
C HIS A 139 -11.77 2.08 15.70
N ARG A 140 -10.92 3.04 15.31
CA ARG A 140 -11.23 4.49 15.32
C ARG A 140 -12.27 4.91 14.28
N LEU A 141 -12.47 4.12 13.23
CA LEU A 141 -13.57 4.32 12.28
C LEU A 141 -14.94 3.99 12.90
N GLU A 142 -14.99 3.22 13.99
CA GLU A 142 -16.24 2.85 14.70
C GLU A 142 -17.33 2.30 13.77
N GLY A 143 -16.89 1.56 12.75
CA GLY A 143 -17.74 0.97 11.72
C GLY A 143 -18.37 1.97 10.75
N ARG A 144 -17.97 3.25 10.75
CA ARG A 144 -18.57 4.29 9.90
C ARG A 144 -18.52 3.94 8.42
N VAL A 145 -17.36 3.51 7.93
CA VAL A 145 -17.10 3.08 6.53
C VAL A 145 -16.04 1.97 6.52
N PRO A 146 -15.94 1.15 5.47
CA PRO A 146 -14.90 0.15 5.37
C PRO A 146 -13.51 0.76 5.23
N LEU A 147 -12.51 0.02 5.71
CA LEU A 147 -11.09 0.34 5.54
C LEU A 147 -10.49 -0.48 4.39
N ILE A 148 -9.93 0.21 3.41
CA ILE A 148 -9.20 -0.35 2.27
C ILE A 148 -7.72 -0.52 2.65
N GLY A 149 -7.23 -1.75 2.55
CA GLY A 149 -5.81 -2.07 2.51
C GLY A 149 -5.29 -2.07 1.06
N PHE A 150 -3.98 -1.96 0.85
CA PHE A 150 -3.44 -1.95 -0.51
C PHE A 150 -1.98 -2.42 -0.59
N ALA A 151 -1.57 -2.80 -1.80
CA ALA A 151 -0.18 -3.05 -2.14
C ALA A 151 0.08 -2.66 -3.61
N GLY A 152 1.36 -2.52 -3.98
CA GLY A 152 1.76 -2.40 -5.38
C GLY A 152 1.73 -3.75 -6.07
N ALA A 153 1.35 -3.78 -7.35
CA ALA A 153 1.48 -4.98 -8.18
C ALA A 153 2.97 -5.36 -8.34
N PRO A 154 3.33 -6.66 -8.43
CA PRO A 154 4.72 -7.10 -8.58
C PRO A 154 5.48 -6.39 -9.71
N TRP A 155 4.85 -6.20 -10.88
CA TRP A 155 5.44 -5.45 -11.99
C TRP A 155 5.77 -4.00 -11.62
N THR A 156 4.85 -3.30 -10.96
CA THR A 156 5.04 -1.91 -10.51
C THR A 156 6.14 -1.81 -9.45
N LEU A 157 6.20 -2.76 -8.51
CA LEU A 157 7.28 -2.77 -7.53
C LEU A 157 8.63 -3.03 -8.22
N MET A 158 8.69 -4.00 -9.15
CA MET A 158 9.88 -4.29 -9.95
C MET A 158 10.38 -3.06 -10.72
N THR A 159 9.47 -2.27 -11.32
CA THR A 159 9.88 -1.08 -12.07
C THR A 159 10.52 -0.04 -11.16
N TYR A 160 9.97 0.21 -9.97
CA TYR A 160 10.59 1.11 -9.00
C TYR A 160 11.97 0.62 -8.55
N MET A 161 12.10 -0.69 -8.27
CA MET A 161 13.36 -1.30 -7.84
C MET A 161 14.48 -1.22 -8.89
N ILE A 162 14.13 -1.33 -10.19
CA ILE A 162 15.09 -1.30 -11.31
C ILE A 162 15.36 0.12 -11.81
N GLU A 163 14.33 0.95 -11.96
CA GLU A 163 14.50 2.33 -12.43
C GLU A 163 15.19 3.20 -11.37
N GLY A 164 14.94 2.89 -10.10
CA GLY A 164 15.39 3.65 -8.94
C GLY A 164 14.43 4.76 -8.52
N GLY A 165 13.21 4.79 -9.07
CA GLY A 165 12.22 5.83 -8.86
C GLY A 165 11.17 5.81 -9.97
N GLY A 166 10.36 6.88 -10.06
CA GLY A 166 9.40 7.02 -11.15
C GLY A 166 10.08 7.14 -12.52
N SER A 167 9.51 6.49 -13.54
CA SER A 167 10.02 6.52 -14.92
C SER A 167 8.88 6.75 -15.91
N LYS A 168 9.13 7.55 -16.96
CA LYS A 168 8.14 7.80 -18.03
C LYS A 168 8.12 6.70 -19.09
N THR A 169 9.22 5.96 -19.22
CA THR A 169 9.43 5.00 -20.32
C THR A 169 9.62 3.57 -19.83
N PHE A 170 9.99 3.39 -18.55
CA PHE A 170 10.34 2.11 -17.95
C PHE A 170 11.40 1.35 -18.77
N ALA A 171 12.34 2.08 -19.38
CA ALA A 171 13.27 1.52 -20.36
C ALA A 171 14.20 0.46 -19.75
N LYS A 172 14.68 0.65 -18.50
CA LYS A 172 15.55 -0.33 -17.82
C LYS A 172 14.74 -1.58 -17.44
N SER A 173 13.53 -1.38 -16.92
CA SER A 173 12.63 -2.45 -16.50
C SER A 173 12.16 -3.30 -17.69
N LYS A 174 11.80 -2.66 -18.81
CA LYS A 174 11.47 -3.36 -20.05
C LYS A 174 12.69 -4.10 -20.62
N LYS A 175 13.89 -3.51 -20.55
CA LYS A 175 15.13 -4.20 -20.95
C LYS A 175 15.32 -5.48 -20.14
N TRP A 176 15.03 -5.48 -18.84
CA TRP A 176 15.07 -6.70 -18.03
C TRP A 176 14.13 -7.78 -18.57
N LEU A 177 12.88 -7.44 -18.89
CA LEU A 177 11.93 -8.41 -19.45
C LEU A 177 12.42 -9.04 -20.76
N TYR A 178 13.06 -8.26 -21.63
CA TYR A 178 13.55 -8.76 -22.92
C TYR A 178 14.90 -9.47 -22.86
N ALA A 179 15.84 -8.95 -22.09
CA ALA A 179 17.21 -9.45 -22.04
C ALA A 179 17.42 -10.55 -20.99
N TYR A 180 16.63 -10.52 -19.90
CA TYR A 180 16.78 -11.39 -18.74
C TYR A 180 15.41 -11.92 -18.26
N PRO A 181 14.67 -12.66 -19.11
CA PRO A 181 13.32 -13.10 -18.78
C PRO A 181 13.28 -14.00 -17.53
N GLU A 182 14.24 -14.93 -17.38
CA GLU A 182 14.28 -15.83 -16.22
C GLU A 182 14.47 -15.07 -14.90
N ASP A 183 15.42 -14.13 -14.85
CA ASP A 183 15.68 -13.33 -13.65
C ASP A 183 14.56 -12.33 -13.37
N SER A 184 13.90 -11.84 -14.42
CA SER A 184 12.68 -11.05 -14.28
C SER A 184 11.56 -11.86 -13.62
N HIS A 185 11.35 -13.10 -14.05
CA HIS A 185 10.37 -14.00 -13.43
C HIS A 185 10.73 -14.28 -11.96
N LYS A 186 12.00 -14.57 -11.64
CA LYS A 186 12.43 -14.77 -10.24
C LYS A 186 12.09 -13.58 -9.34
N LEU A 187 12.34 -12.36 -9.82
CA LEU A 187 12.03 -11.14 -9.06
C LEU A 187 10.50 -10.95 -8.91
N LEU A 188 9.74 -11.15 -9.97
CA LEU A 188 8.27 -11.08 -9.93
C LEU A 188 7.66 -12.12 -8.99
N ASP A 189 8.20 -13.34 -8.96
CA ASP A 189 7.76 -14.41 -8.07
C ASP A 189 8.07 -14.07 -6.61
N LEU A 190 9.28 -13.55 -6.33
CA LEU A 190 9.65 -13.05 -5.00
C LEU A 190 8.69 -11.95 -4.52
N LEU A 191 8.45 -10.94 -5.36
CA LEU A 191 7.53 -9.85 -5.07
C LEU A 191 6.10 -10.35 -4.87
N THR A 192 5.65 -11.29 -5.68
CA THR A 192 4.31 -11.89 -5.56
C THR A 192 4.12 -12.56 -4.20
N ARG A 193 5.10 -13.36 -3.74
CA ARG A 193 5.03 -13.97 -2.40
C ARG A 193 4.90 -12.92 -1.29
N VAL A 194 5.76 -11.91 -1.31
CA VAL A 194 5.74 -10.84 -0.28
C VAL A 194 4.44 -10.03 -0.33
N VAL A 195 3.93 -9.73 -1.53
CA VAL A 195 2.66 -9.02 -1.69
C VAL A 195 1.48 -9.85 -1.17
N ILE A 196 1.45 -11.16 -1.42
CA ILE A 196 0.41 -12.05 -0.88
C ILE A 196 0.45 -12.04 0.65
N ASP A 197 1.61 -12.28 1.25
CA ASP A 197 1.76 -12.30 2.70
C ASP A 197 1.37 -10.96 3.32
N HIS A 198 1.78 -9.86 2.69
CA HIS A 198 1.43 -8.52 3.14
C HIS A 198 -0.09 -8.29 3.09
N LEU A 199 -0.74 -8.59 1.97
CA LEU A 199 -2.18 -8.40 1.78
C LEU A 199 -2.99 -9.26 2.76
N VAL A 200 -2.62 -10.53 2.96
CA VAL A 200 -3.28 -11.42 3.93
C VAL A 200 -3.18 -10.83 5.34
N ASN A 201 -2.01 -10.37 5.76
CA ASN A 201 -1.83 -9.75 7.07
C ASN A 201 -2.62 -8.44 7.22
N GLN A 202 -2.82 -7.67 6.14
CA GLN A 202 -3.71 -6.51 6.18
C GLN A 202 -5.18 -6.92 6.45
N VAL A 203 -5.65 -8.03 5.88
CA VAL A 203 -7.00 -8.57 6.19
C VAL A 203 -7.11 -8.98 7.64
N LEU A 204 -6.12 -9.73 8.13
CA LEU A 204 -6.07 -10.19 9.52
C LEU A 204 -6.04 -9.02 10.50
N ALA A 205 -5.41 -7.90 10.12
CA ALA A 205 -5.39 -6.65 10.86
C ALA A 205 -6.70 -5.84 10.79
N GLY A 206 -7.63 -6.20 9.91
CA GLY A 206 -8.96 -5.59 9.84
C GLY A 206 -9.26 -4.78 8.58
N ALA A 207 -8.45 -4.86 7.51
CA ALA A 207 -8.86 -4.36 6.19
C ALA A 207 -10.08 -5.16 5.67
N GLN A 208 -10.99 -4.49 4.96
CA GLN A 208 -12.26 -5.06 4.46
C GLN A 208 -12.36 -5.09 2.94
N LEU A 209 -11.41 -4.44 2.28
CA LEU A 209 -11.24 -4.41 0.84
C LEU A 209 -9.75 -4.25 0.58
N LEU A 210 -9.22 -4.93 -0.44
CA LEU A 210 -7.83 -4.79 -0.84
C LEU A 210 -7.75 -4.21 -2.25
N GLN A 211 -6.82 -3.28 -2.45
CA GLN A 211 -6.47 -2.75 -3.77
C GLN A 211 -5.05 -3.17 -4.15
N VAL A 212 -4.90 -3.69 -5.36
CA VAL A 212 -3.59 -3.90 -5.99
C VAL A 212 -3.40 -2.82 -7.06
N SER A 213 -2.45 -1.92 -6.82
CA SER A 213 -2.17 -0.77 -7.69
C SER A 213 -1.14 -1.14 -8.76
N SER A 214 -1.48 -0.94 -10.03
CA SER A 214 -0.57 -1.11 -11.17
C SER A 214 -0.36 0.23 -11.89
N ASP A 215 0.91 0.56 -12.19
CA ASP A 215 1.29 1.74 -12.99
C ASP A 215 0.80 1.68 -14.45
N LEU A 216 0.21 0.55 -14.88
CA LEU A 216 -0.41 0.39 -16.21
C LEU A 216 -1.84 0.97 -16.29
N ASN A 217 -2.27 1.78 -15.31
CA ASN A 217 -3.63 2.31 -15.15
C ASN A 217 -4.71 1.22 -14.93
N GLU A 218 -4.33 0.03 -14.48
CA GLU A 218 -5.27 -1.03 -14.12
C GLU A 218 -5.43 -1.10 -12.60
N LEU A 219 -6.65 -0.86 -12.12
CA LEU A 219 -7.04 -1.03 -10.72
C LEU A 219 -7.68 -2.40 -10.54
N THR A 220 -7.04 -3.28 -9.76
CA THR A 220 -7.63 -4.56 -9.38
C THR A 220 -7.99 -4.54 -7.89
N PHE A 221 -9.27 -4.76 -7.59
CA PHE A 221 -9.72 -4.95 -6.21
C PHE A 221 -9.76 -6.44 -5.89
N VAL A 222 -9.08 -6.83 -4.81
CA VAL A 222 -9.08 -8.19 -4.29
C VAL A 222 -10.02 -8.23 -3.09
N LYS A 223 -10.95 -9.18 -3.13
CA LYS A 223 -11.95 -9.38 -2.09
C LYS A 223 -11.33 -10.14 -0.90
N THR A 224 -11.64 -9.67 0.30
CA THR A 224 -11.30 -10.31 1.58
C THR A 224 -12.49 -11.10 2.13
#